data_AF-A0A8T5QMV4-F1
#
_entry.id   AF-A0A8T5QMV4-F1
#
_cell.length_a   1.000
_cell.length_b   1.000
_cell.length_c   1.000
_cell.angle_alpha   90.00
_cell.angle_beta   90.00
_cell.angle_gamma   90.00
#
_symmetry.space_group_name_H-M   'P 1'
#
loop_
_entity.id
_entity.type
_entity.pdbx_description
1 polymer ?
#
loop_
_entity_poly.entity_id
_entity_poly.type
_entity_poly.pdbx_seq_one_letter_code
_entity_poly.pdbx_strand_id
1 'polypeptide(L)' 'MSYEELKNKYELPSLEEIDFEFEIDKEAKYILREIRRKMNSKINVYMDLIHGVLQPEASEILQMHEVSFF' A
#
# COMPACT_ATOMS: atom_id res chain seq x y z
N MET A 1 -11.92 -17.80 -8.79
CA MET A 1 -10.96 -18.29 -7.80
C MET A 1 -11.31 -17.68 -6.47
N SER A 2 -11.67 -18.52 -5.52
CA SER A 2 -11.87 -18.13 -4.13
C SER A 2 -10.51 -17.93 -3.45
N TYR A 3 -10.47 -17.12 -2.39
CA TYR A 3 -9.27 -16.98 -1.58
C TYR A 3 -8.83 -18.33 -0.97
N GLU A 4 -9.79 -19.15 -0.54
CA GLU A 4 -9.50 -20.45 0.08
C GLU A 4 -8.84 -21.45 -0.87
N GLU A 5 -9.19 -21.39 -2.16
CA GLU A 5 -8.53 -22.19 -3.21
C GLU A 5 -7.07 -21.77 -3.39
N LEU A 6 -6.80 -20.46 -3.33
CA LEU A 6 -5.45 -19.91 -3.48
C LEU A 6 -4.61 -20.16 -2.23
N LYS A 7 -5.22 -20.10 -1.05
CA LYS A 7 -4.57 -20.37 0.23
C LYS A 7 -3.95 -21.76 0.26
N ASN A 8 -4.73 -22.78 -0.10
CA ASN A 8 -4.24 -24.15 -0.14
C ASN A 8 -3.22 -24.39 -1.27
N LYS A 9 -3.37 -23.71 -2.40
CA LYS A 9 -2.48 -23.89 -3.56
C LYS A 9 -1.10 -23.24 -3.39
N TYR A 10 -1.04 -22.10 -2.71
CA TYR A 10 0.16 -21.28 -2.61
C TYR A 10 0.63 -21.07 -1.16
N GLU A 11 0.09 -21.83 -0.22
CA GLU A 11 0.42 -21.72 1.21
C GLU A 11 0.28 -20.27 1.72
N LEU A 12 -0.78 -19.58 1.29
CA LEU A 12 -1.03 -18.21 1.73
C LEU A 12 -1.42 -18.20 3.22
N PRO A 13 -1.19 -17.07 3.91
CA PRO A 13 -1.68 -16.89 5.28
C PRO A 13 -3.20 -17.06 5.41
N SER A 14 -3.69 -17.15 6.63
CA SER A 14 -5.12 -17.07 6.94
C SER A 14 -5.68 -15.66 6.75
N LEU A 15 -7.01 -15.56 6.60
CA LEU A 15 -7.66 -14.25 6.54
C LEU A 15 -7.50 -13.48 7.85
N GLU A 16 -7.41 -14.17 8.99
CA GLU A 16 -7.12 -13.57 10.28
C GLU A 16 -5.73 -12.93 10.33
N GLU A 17 -4.72 -13.60 9.80
CA GLU A 17 -3.36 -13.07 9.72
C GLU A 17 -3.26 -11.88 8.75
N ILE A 18 -3.96 -11.95 7.61
CA ILE A 18 -4.02 -10.82 6.68
C ILE A 18 -4.75 -9.63 7.32
N ASP A 19 -5.86 -9.88 7.99
CA ASP A 19 -6.66 -8.83 8.64
C ASP A 19 -5.89 -8.10 9.73
N PHE A 20 -5.10 -8.82 10.53
CA PHE A 20 -4.22 -8.21 11.52
C PHE A 20 -3.27 -7.16 10.92
N GLU A 21 -2.75 -7.41 9.72
CA GLU A 21 -1.73 -6.57 9.08
C GLU A 21 -2.31 -5.50 8.14
N PHE A 22 -3.46 -5.78 7.52
CA PHE A 22 -4.02 -5.01 6.40
C PHE A 22 -5.44 -4.47 6.66
N GLU A 23 -6.08 -4.86 7.76
CA GLU A 23 -7.44 -4.47 8.17
C GLU A 23 -8.44 -4.67 7.03
N ILE A 24 -8.69 -5.92 6.66
CA ILE A 24 -9.52 -6.28 5.49
C ILE A 24 -10.97 -6.54 5.92
N ASP A 25 -11.93 -6.07 5.12
CA ASP A 25 -13.32 -6.47 5.28
C ASP A 25 -13.51 -7.92 4.80
N LYS A 26 -13.67 -8.84 5.75
CA LYS A 26 -13.85 -10.27 5.49
C LYS A 26 -15.18 -10.59 4.81
N GLU A 27 -16.17 -9.71 4.92
CA GLU A 27 -17.50 -9.87 4.30
C GLU A 27 -17.56 -9.27 2.89
N ALA A 28 -16.46 -8.68 2.42
CA ALA A 28 -16.42 -8.07 1.11
C ALA A 28 -16.71 -9.08 -0.01
N LYS A 29 -17.67 -8.71 -0.87
CA LYS A 29 -18.05 -9.46 -2.08
C LYS A 29 -16.86 -9.86 -2.97
N TYR A 30 -15.77 -9.09 -2.91
CA TYR A 30 -14.54 -9.33 -3.68
C TYR A 30 -13.29 -9.30 -2.79
N ILE A 31 -13.22 -10.18 -1.79
CA ILE A 31 -12.13 -10.23 -0.80
C ILE A 31 -10.71 -10.21 -1.41
N LEU A 32 -10.46 -10.94 -2.50
CA LEU A 32 -9.16 -10.95 -3.18
C LEU A 32 -8.76 -9.57 -3.74
N ARG A 33 -9.73 -8.81 -4.25
CA ARG A 33 -9.49 -7.46 -4.75
C ARG A 33 -9.16 -6.53 -3.60
N GLU A 34 -9.83 -6.70 -2.47
CA GLU A 34 -9.59 -5.89 -1.29
C GLU A 34 -8.20 -6.14 -0.69
N ILE A 35 -7.82 -7.41 -0.50
CA ILE A 35 -6.49 -7.80 -0.02
C ILE A 35 -5.42 -7.12 -0.88
N ARG A 36 -5.53 -7.26 -2.22
CA ARG A 36 -4.60 -6.61 -3.16
C ARG A 36 -4.59 -5.09 -3.03
N ARG A 37 -5.76 -4.47 -2.85
CA ARG A 37 -5.87 -3.00 -2.67
C ARG A 37 -5.14 -2.55 -1.40
N LYS A 38 -5.36 -3.23 -0.27
CA LYS A 38 -4.72 -2.90 1.01
C LYS A 38 -3.21 -3.12 0.95
N MET A 39 -2.76 -4.23 0.36
CA MET A 39 -1.34 -4.49 0.12
C MET A 39 -0.69 -3.39 -0.72
N ASN A 40 -1.28 -3.04 -1.86
CA ASN A 40 -0.77 -1.98 -2.73
C ASN A 40 -0.73 -0.63 -2.01
N SER A 41 -1.75 -0.31 -1.22
CA SER A 41 -1.78 0.94 -0.44
C SER A 41 -0.58 1.01 0.51
N LYS A 42 -0.27 -0.07 1.23
CA LYS A 42 0.84 -0.11 2.19
C LYS A 42 2.20 -0.05 1.47
N ILE A 43 2.34 -0.78 0.37
CA ILE A 43 3.54 -0.72 -0.49
C ILE A 43 3.76 0.70 -0.98
N ASN A 44 2.72 1.39 -1.46
CA ASN A 44 2.85 2.77 -1.93
C ASN A 44 3.33 3.71 -0.82
N VAL A 45 2.83 3.58 0.41
CA VAL A 45 3.33 4.39 1.54
C VAL A 45 4.84 4.18 1.76
N TYR A 46 5.29 2.92 1.73
CA TYR A 46 6.72 2.64 1.86
C TYR A 46 7.53 3.15 0.67
N MET A 47 6.99 3.04 -0.54
CA MET A 47 7.62 3.60 -1.73
C MET A 47 7.75 5.11 -1.60
N ASP A 48 6.70 5.84 -1.22
CA ASP A 48 6.74 7.30 -1.03
C ASP A 48 7.80 7.71 -0.01
N LEU A 49 7.91 6.98 1.10
CA LEU A 49 8.95 7.20 2.11
C LEU A 49 10.36 6.93 1.57
N ILE A 50 10.55 5.82 0.87
CA ILE A 50 11.82 5.46 0.24
C ILE A 50 12.20 6.50 -0.82
N HIS A 51 11.24 6.97 -1.61
CA HIS A 51 11.42 8.02 -2.60
C HIS A 51 11.88 9.32 -1.92
N GLY A 52 11.25 9.75 -0.83
CA GLY A 52 11.68 10.94 -0.08
C GLY A 52 13.11 10.85 0.49
N VAL A 53 13.59 9.63 0.77
CA VAL A 53 14.97 9.40 1.24
C VAL A 53 15.98 9.30 0.09
N LEU A 54 15.64 8.59 -0.99
CA LEU A 54 16.53 8.34 -2.13
C LEU A 54 16.62 9.53 -3.08
N GLN A 55 15.51 10.26 -3.21
CA GLN A 55 15.39 11.49 -3.97
C GLN A 55 14.87 12.57 -3.01
N PRO A 56 15.72 13.08 -2.09
CA PRO A 56 15.42 14.32 -1.40
C PRO A 56 15.47 15.42 -2.46
N GLU A 57 14.40 15.55 -3.25
CA GLU A 57 14.44 16.43 -4.40
C GLU A 57 14.61 17.88 -3.90
N ALA A 58 15.63 18.54 -4.44
CA ALA A 58 15.82 19.98 -4.42
C ALA A 58 14.64 20.77 -5.06
N SER A 59 13.56 20.08 -5.46
CA SER A 59 12.33 20.60 -6.03
C SER A 59 11.50 21.42 -5.03
N GLU A 60 11.62 21.17 -3.71
CA GLU A 60 11.01 22.04 -2.70
C GLU A 60 11.77 23.38 -2.53
N ILE A 61 13.08 23.40 -2.79
CA ILE A 61 13.90 24.62 -2.64
C ILE A 61 13.57 25.65 -3.74
N LEU A 62 13.31 25.19 -4.97
CA LEU A 62 12.90 26.07 -6.08
C LEU A 62 11.50 26.67 -5.85
N GLN A 63 10.54 25.89 -5.33
CA GLN A 63 9.21 26.40 -4.98
C GLN A 63 9.24 27.39 -3.80
N MET A 64 10.13 27.20 -2.81
CA MET A 64 10.32 28.16 -1.71
C MET A 64 10.84 29.53 -2.17
N HIS A 65 11.68 29.56 -3.21
CA HIS A 65 12.23 30.82 -3.73
C HIS A 65 11.21 31.62 -4.56
N GLU A 66 10.28 30.96 -5.26
CA GLU A 66 9.26 31.66 -6.07
C GLU A 66 8.22 32.39 -5.19
N VAL A 67 7.90 31.88 -3.98
CA VAL A 67 6.95 32.51 -3.05
C VAL A 67 7.50 33.79 -2.41
N SER A 68 8.82 34.00 -2.43
CA SER A 68 9.43 35.22 -1.87
C SER A 68 9.36 36.43 -2.83
N PHE A 69 8.92 36.24 -4.07
CA PHE A 69 8.87 37.29 -5.11
C PHE A 69 7.44 37.64 -5.57
N PHE A 70 6.41 37.19 -4.86
CA PHE A 70 5.01 37.61 -5.05
C PHE A 70 4.49 38.42 -3.88
#